data_AF-A0A842U1J6-F1
#
_entry.id   AF-A0A842U1J6-F1
#
_cell.length_a   1.000
_cell.length_b   1.000
_cell.length_c   1.000
_cell.angle_alpha   90.00
_cell.angle_beta   90.00
_cell.angle_gamma   90.00
#
_symmetry.space_group_name_H-M   'P 1'
#
loop_
_entity.id
_entity.type
_entity.pdbx_description
1 polymer ?
#
loop_
_entity_poly.entity_id
_entity_poly.type
_entity_poly.pdbx_seq_one_letter_code
_entity_poly.pdbx_strand_id
1 'polypeptide(L)'
;MNNNNSKKTEKQLILFNNALEYFDRYEKKDFLNNPDEPINNSYDDENYLRDQMLEELDLLKDLILSNPDLKFDALTESEKDFFYEFVKYYSICPVCGSLNHYFNLKKIFFDETNKAIRNSLIRIMNFKVDRNNSYKLEFGIPCCKCYKKLFSDEF
;
A
#
# COMPACT_ATOMS: atom_id res chain seq x y z
N MET A 1 -37.21 7.73 35.41
CA MET A 1 -36.37 8.89 35.06
C MET A 1 -34.98 8.64 35.61
N ASN A 2 -34.00 8.42 34.74
CA ASN A 2 -32.57 8.64 35.02
C ASN A 2 -31.84 8.62 33.67
N ASN A 3 -31.56 9.83 33.17
CA ASN A 3 -30.84 10.12 31.94
C ASN A 3 -29.34 9.94 32.16
N ASN A 4 -28.73 8.94 31.53
CA ASN A 4 -27.28 8.86 31.40
C ASN A 4 -26.88 9.36 30.00
N ASN A 5 -26.51 10.64 29.95
CA ASN A 5 -25.94 11.31 28.79
C ASN A 5 -24.58 10.69 28.43
N SER A 6 -24.55 9.89 27.38
CA SER A 6 -23.32 9.45 26.70
C SER A 6 -22.70 10.64 25.96
N LYS A 7 -21.80 11.37 26.62
CA LYS A 7 -20.83 12.26 25.95
C LYS A 7 -19.80 11.40 25.21
N LYS A 8 -20.10 11.04 23.95
CA LYS A 8 -19.12 10.49 23.02
C LYS A 8 -18.61 11.65 22.17
N THR A 9 -17.36 12.00 22.44
CA THR A 9 -16.58 13.06 21.83
C THR A 9 -16.66 13.00 20.30
N GLU A 10 -17.17 14.08 19.70
CA GLU A 10 -17.04 14.35 18.27
C GLU A 10 -15.55 14.35 17.94
N LYS A 11 -15.10 13.33 17.20
CA LYS A 11 -13.85 13.42 16.45
C LYS A 11 -14.09 14.45 15.36
N GLN A 12 -13.86 15.72 15.68
CA GLN A 12 -13.83 16.79 14.70
C GLN A 12 -12.88 16.37 13.58
N LEU A 13 -13.41 16.44 12.35
CA LEU A 13 -12.73 16.04 11.13
C LEU A 13 -11.53 16.95 10.91
N ILE A 14 -10.35 16.48 11.33
CA ILE A 14 -9.05 17.16 11.14
C ILE A 14 -8.79 17.46 9.64
N LEU A 15 -9.51 16.78 8.73
CA LEU A 15 -9.40 16.97 7.28
C LEU A 15 -9.83 18.37 6.80
N PHE A 16 -10.73 19.07 7.50
CA PHE A 16 -11.27 20.34 7.02
C PHE A 16 -10.44 21.57 7.38
N ASN A 17 -9.59 21.50 8.41
CA ASN A 17 -8.80 22.66 8.83
C ASN A 17 -7.64 22.97 7.87
N ASN A 18 -7.04 21.94 7.25
CA ASN A 18 -5.95 22.15 6.29
C ASN A 18 -6.43 22.82 4.99
N ALA A 19 -7.68 22.60 4.59
CA ALA A 19 -8.24 23.21 3.39
C ALA A 19 -8.51 24.71 3.61
N LEU A 20 -9.02 25.10 4.78
CA LEU A 20 -9.26 26.50 5.14
C LEU A 20 -7.95 27.30 5.27
N GLU A 21 -6.92 26.72 5.90
CA GLU A 21 -5.59 27.36 5.95
C GLU A 21 -4.97 27.57 4.56
N TYR A 22 -5.34 26.74 3.57
CA TYR A 22 -4.88 26.91 2.20
C TYR A 22 -5.55 28.14 1.56
N PHE A 23 -6.87 28.32 1.72
CA PHE A 23 -7.59 29.48 1.17
C PHE A 23 -7.16 30.81 1.83
N ASP A 24 -7.00 30.84 3.15
CA ASP A 24 -6.57 32.03 3.89
C ASP A 24 -5.16 32.50 3.48
N ARG A 25 -4.31 31.57 3.00
CA ARG A 25 -2.93 31.86 2.57
C ARG A 25 -2.87 32.54 1.20
N TYR A 26 -3.91 32.43 0.37
CA TYR A 26 -3.99 33.08 -0.93
C TYR A 26 -4.76 34.42 -0.91
N GLU A 27 -5.75 34.59 -0.03
CA GLU A 27 -6.45 35.89 0.07
C GLU A 27 -5.57 37.03 0.65
N LYS A 28 -4.55 36.71 1.46
CA LYS A 28 -3.70 37.73 2.12
C LYS A 28 -2.51 38.23 1.31
N LYS A 29 -2.14 37.57 0.21
CA LYS A 29 -0.91 37.93 -0.54
C LYS A 29 -1.11 38.93 -1.68
N ASP A 30 -2.35 39.26 -2.04
CA ASP A 30 -2.62 40.12 -3.20
C ASP A 30 -2.81 41.62 -2.90
N PHE A 31 -2.55 42.11 -1.67
CA PHE A 31 -2.81 43.52 -1.31
C PHE A 31 -1.66 44.34 -0.73
N LEU A 32 -0.42 43.82 -0.69
CA LEU A 32 0.73 44.62 -0.23
C LEU A 32 1.96 44.40 -1.12
N ASN A 33 1.89 44.89 -2.35
CA ASN A 33 3.09 45.13 -3.16
C ASN A 33 3.78 46.41 -2.68
N ASN A 34 4.98 46.27 -2.13
CA ASN A 34 5.94 47.38 -2.02
C ASN A 34 6.41 47.76 -3.44
N PRO A 35 6.49 49.06 -3.81
CA PRO A 35 6.75 49.47 -5.19
C PRO A 35 8.20 49.26 -5.69
N ASP A 36 9.16 48.93 -4.80
CA ASP A 36 10.58 49.17 -5.07
C ASP A 36 11.49 47.94 -5.09
N GLU A 37 10.96 46.70 -5.16
CA GLU A 37 11.79 45.53 -5.45
C GLU A 37 11.65 45.09 -6.92
N PRO A 38 12.75 44.93 -7.68
CA PRO A 38 12.71 44.33 -9.00
C PRO A 38 12.38 42.85 -8.83
N ILE A 39 11.10 42.54 -8.98
CA ILE A 39 10.61 41.17 -8.99
C ILE A 39 11.16 40.52 -10.26
N ASN A 40 12.16 39.65 -10.11
CA ASN A 40 12.53 38.66 -11.11
C ASN A 40 11.40 37.63 -11.21
N ASN A 41 10.30 38.09 -11.80
CA ASN A 41 9.14 37.31 -12.14
C ASN A 41 9.44 36.53 -13.41
N SER A 42 10.12 35.39 -13.27
CA SER A 42 9.92 34.28 -14.21
C SER A 42 8.61 33.57 -13.84
N TYR A 43 7.50 34.31 -13.87
CA TYR A 43 6.18 33.71 -13.97
C TYR A 43 5.98 33.39 -15.44
N ASP A 44 6.27 32.17 -15.85
CA ASP A 44 5.82 31.63 -17.13
C ASP A 44 5.71 30.11 -17.03
N ASP A 45 4.90 29.68 -16.07
CA ASP A 45 4.19 28.43 -16.25
C ASP A 45 2.75 28.62 -15.78
N GLU A 46 1.93 29.21 -16.66
CA GLU A 46 0.49 29.36 -16.48
C GLU A 46 -0.21 28.02 -16.17
N ASN A 47 0.47 26.89 -16.38
CA ASN A 47 -0.04 25.55 -16.13
C ASN A 47 0.60 24.86 -14.91
N TYR A 48 1.48 25.49 -14.13
CA TYR A 48 2.16 24.84 -13.00
C TYR A 48 1.20 24.09 -12.06
N LEU A 49 0.10 24.73 -11.66
CA LEU A 49 -0.91 24.11 -10.78
C LEU A 49 -1.66 22.98 -11.49
N ARG A 50 -1.95 23.16 -12.79
CA ARG A 50 -2.63 22.13 -13.60
C ARG A 50 -1.76 20.89 -13.72
N ASP A 51 -0.46 21.06 -13.98
CA ASP A 51 0.47 19.97 -14.19
C ASP A 51 0.73 19.22 -12.88
N GLN A 52 0.88 19.95 -11.76
CA GLN A 52 0.93 19.33 -10.44
C GLN A 52 -0.34 18.51 -10.13
N MET A 53 -1.52 19.01 -10.47
CA MET A 53 -2.76 18.26 -10.29
C MET A 53 -2.84 17.03 -11.21
N LEU A 54 -2.32 17.11 -12.44
CA LEU A 54 -2.26 15.97 -13.36
C LEU A 54 -1.32 14.89 -12.84
N GLU A 55 -0.15 15.26 -12.31
CA GLU A 55 0.79 14.33 -11.67
C GLU A 55 0.14 13.62 -10.46
N GLU A 56 -0.56 14.35 -9.60
CA GLU A 56 -1.27 13.77 -8.45
C GLU A 56 -2.42 12.83 -8.89
N LEU A 57 -3.10 13.14 -9.99
CA LEU A 57 -4.14 12.27 -10.56
C LEU A 57 -3.54 10.98 -11.14
N ASP A 58 -2.40 11.06 -11.81
CA ASP A 58 -1.68 9.88 -12.32
C ASP A 58 -1.16 9.02 -11.16
N LEU A 59 -0.62 9.63 -10.11
CA LEU A 59 -0.23 8.93 -8.89
C LEU A 59 -1.42 8.20 -8.24
N LEU A 60 -2.59 8.87 -8.16
CA LEU A 60 -3.80 8.27 -7.60
C LEU A 60 -4.29 7.09 -8.45
N LYS A 61 -4.24 7.22 -9.78
CA LYS A 61 -4.58 6.14 -10.71
C LYS A 61 -3.67 4.92 -10.50
N ASP A 62 -2.37 5.14 -10.33
CA ASP A 62 -1.42 4.06 -10.07
C ASP A 62 -1.65 3.39 -8.71
N LEU A 63 -2.00 4.16 -7.67
CA LEU A 63 -2.39 3.63 -6.36
C LEU A 63 -3.68 2.79 -6.43
N ILE A 64 -4.66 3.21 -7.23
CA ILE A 64 -5.90 2.46 -7.45
C ILE A 64 -5.62 1.18 -8.23
N LEU A 65 -4.86 1.24 -9.33
CA LEU A 65 -4.53 0.06 -10.14
C LEU A 65 -3.62 -0.94 -9.40
N SER A 66 -2.80 -0.46 -8.46
CA SER A 66 -1.95 -1.30 -7.61
C SER A 66 -2.69 -1.89 -6.40
N ASN A 67 -3.97 -1.54 -6.17
CA ASN A 67 -4.73 -2.10 -5.05
C ASN A 67 -4.98 -3.61 -5.24
N PRO A 68 -4.47 -4.45 -4.34
CA PRO A 68 -4.62 -5.90 -4.45
C PRO A 68 -6.08 -6.36 -4.28
N ASP A 69 -6.94 -5.54 -3.65
CA ASP A 69 -8.36 -5.85 -3.46
C ASP A 69 -9.14 -5.79 -4.77
N LEU A 70 -8.97 -4.71 -5.55
CA LEU A 70 -9.59 -4.57 -6.88
C LEU A 70 -9.11 -5.66 -7.84
N LYS A 71 -7.83 -6.05 -7.76
CA LYS A 71 -7.28 -7.14 -8.56
C LYS A 71 -7.88 -8.50 -8.19
N PHE A 72 -8.21 -8.71 -6.93
CA PHE A 72 -8.86 -9.95 -6.48
C PHE A 72 -10.31 -10.04 -6.96
N ASP A 73 -11.05 -8.94 -6.90
CA ASP A 73 -12.46 -8.90 -7.36
C ASP A 73 -12.59 -9.12 -8.87
N ALA A 74 -11.56 -8.74 -9.63
CA ALA A 74 -11.49 -8.95 -11.09
C ALA A 74 -11.17 -10.41 -11.50
N LEU A 75 -10.81 -11.29 -10.55
CA LEU A 75 -10.49 -12.68 -10.85
C LEU A 75 -11.73 -13.51 -11.21
N THR A 76 -11.54 -14.49 -12.11
CA THR A 76 -12.50 -15.57 -12.33
C THR A 76 -12.57 -16.49 -11.10
N GLU A 77 -13.66 -17.26 -10.94
CA GLU A 77 -13.80 -18.17 -9.80
C GLU A 77 -12.65 -19.19 -9.70
N SER A 78 -12.19 -19.73 -10.83
CA SER A 78 -11.02 -20.63 -10.85
C SER A 78 -9.73 -19.96 -10.38
N GLU A 79 -9.54 -18.68 -10.69
CA GLU A 79 -8.34 -17.94 -10.25
C GLU A 79 -8.42 -17.60 -8.77
N LYS A 80 -9.62 -17.32 -8.25
CA LYS A 80 -9.86 -17.14 -6.81
C LYS A 80 -9.55 -18.42 -6.04
N ASP A 81 -9.99 -19.57 -6.54
CA ASP A 81 -9.68 -20.88 -5.93
C ASP A 81 -8.17 -21.12 -5.87
N PHE A 82 -7.47 -20.85 -6.97
CA PHE A 82 -6.01 -20.96 -7.02
C PHE A 82 -5.33 -19.99 -6.04
N PHE A 83 -5.83 -18.77 -5.93
CA PHE A 83 -5.35 -17.81 -4.93
C PHE A 83 -5.57 -18.33 -3.50
N TYR A 84 -6.73 -18.91 -3.19
CA TYR A 84 -6.97 -19.48 -1.86
C TYR A 84 -6.04 -20.66 -1.57
N GLU A 85 -5.74 -21.49 -2.57
CA GLU A 85 -4.74 -22.56 -2.46
C GLU A 85 -3.35 -21.99 -2.13
N PHE A 86 -2.94 -20.94 -2.85
CA PHE A 86 -1.68 -20.23 -2.59
C PHE A 86 -1.61 -19.69 -1.17
N VAL A 87 -2.66 -18.99 -0.72
CA VAL A 87 -2.74 -18.43 0.64
C VAL A 87 -2.67 -19.54 1.68
N LYS A 88 -3.38 -20.65 1.45
CA LYS A 88 -3.40 -21.79 2.38
C LYS A 88 -2.03 -22.44 2.47
N TYR A 89 -1.35 -22.65 1.34
CA TYR A 89 -0.03 -23.26 1.30
C TYR A 89 1.01 -22.43 2.04
N TYR A 90 1.01 -21.11 1.86
CA TYR A 90 1.96 -20.19 2.49
C TYR A 90 1.46 -19.56 3.80
N SER A 91 0.40 -20.11 4.39
CA SER A 91 -0.21 -19.57 5.61
C SER A 91 0.68 -19.69 6.84
N ILE A 92 1.64 -20.61 6.85
CA ILE A 92 2.54 -20.87 7.99
C ILE A 92 3.95 -20.43 7.65
N CYS A 93 4.57 -19.68 8.55
CA CYS A 93 5.97 -19.27 8.43
C CYS A 93 6.92 -20.47 8.62
N PRO A 94 7.85 -20.73 7.68
CA PRO A 94 8.81 -21.84 7.81
C PRO A 94 9.87 -21.58 8.90
N VAL A 95 10.05 -20.32 9.33
CA VAL A 95 11.10 -19.97 10.31
C VAL A 95 10.63 -20.14 11.75
N CYS A 96 9.36 -19.83 12.04
CA CYS A 96 8.84 -19.80 13.41
C CYS A 96 7.49 -20.51 13.59
N GLY A 97 6.90 -21.05 12.53
CA GLY A 97 5.60 -21.74 12.59
C GLY A 97 4.39 -20.82 12.82
N SER A 98 4.57 -19.50 12.93
CA SER A 98 3.45 -18.57 13.13
C SER A 98 2.65 -18.35 11.84
N LEU A 99 1.37 -18.01 11.97
CA LEU A 99 0.55 -17.62 10.83
C LEU A 99 1.08 -16.36 10.14
N ASN A 100 1.10 -16.40 8.81
CA ASN A 100 1.36 -15.27 7.96
C ASN A 100 0.14 -14.35 7.86
N HIS A 101 0.38 -13.05 7.74
CA HIS A 101 -0.69 -12.09 7.50
C HIS A 101 -1.24 -12.27 6.09
N TYR A 102 -2.56 -12.47 5.98
CA TYR A 102 -3.27 -12.59 4.71
C TYR A 102 -2.94 -11.45 3.75
N PHE A 103 -2.92 -10.21 4.25
CA PHE A 103 -2.59 -9.02 3.45
C PHE A 103 -1.21 -9.14 2.76
N ASN A 104 -0.20 -9.68 3.44
CA ASN A 104 1.13 -9.84 2.85
C ASN A 104 1.14 -10.91 1.77
N LEU A 105 0.46 -12.04 1.99
CA LEU A 105 0.33 -13.11 1.00
C LEU A 105 -0.43 -12.60 -0.23
N LYS A 106 -1.50 -11.83 -0.01
CA LYS A 106 -2.27 -11.17 -1.06
C LYS A 106 -1.40 -10.20 -1.87
N LYS A 107 -0.62 -9.36 -1.20
CA LYS A 107 0.32 -8.45 -1.85
C LYS A 107 1.32 -9.21 -2.71
N ILE A 108 1.96 -10.26 -2.19
CA ILE A 108 2.93 -11.08 -2.94
C ILE A 108 2.29 -11.72 -4.18
N PHE A 109 1.04 -12.19 -4.07
CA PHE A 109 0.34 -12.78 -5.20
C PHE A 109 0.01 -11.77 -6.30
N PHE A 110 -0.38 -10.53 -5.94
CA PHE A 110 -0.75 -9.50 -6.92
C PHE A 110 0.38 -8.52 -7.29
N ASP A 111 1.60 -8.76 -6.78
CA ASP A 111 2.76 -7.94 -7.06
C ASP A 111 3.32 -8.24 -8.47
N GLU A 112 3.14 -7.29 -9.38
CA GLU A 112 3.69 -7.38 -10.74
C GLU A 112 5.16 -7.02 -10.81
N THR A 113 5.70 -6.27 -9.83
CA THR A 113 7.12 -5.88 -9.81
C THR A 113 8.02 -7.10 -9.56
N ASN A 114 7.55 -8.04 -8.73
CA ASN A 114 8.28 -9.25 -8.35
C ASN A 114 7.67 -10.53 -8.94
N LYS A 115 7.17 -10.46 -10.19
CA LYS A 115 6.53 -11.58 -10.87
C LYS A 115 7.41 -12.85 -10.92
N ALA A 116 8.73 -12.70 -11.00
CA ALA A 116 9.67 -13.82 -10.97
C ALA A 116 9.60 -14.59 -9.64
N ILE A 117 9.55 -13.88 -8.51
CA ILE A 117 9.44 -14.49 -7.17
C ILE A 117 8.09 -15.19 -7.03
N ARG A 118 7.00 -14.52 -7.43
CA ARG A 118 5.66 -15.12 -7.44
C ARG A 118 5.61 -16.43 -8.23
N ASN A 119 6.15 -16.43 -9.44
CA ASN A 119 6.16 -17.61 -10.31
C ASN A 119 7.01 -18.74 -9.71
N SER A 120 8.12 -18.43 -9.04
CA SER A 120 8.91 -19.43 -8.32
C SER A 120 8.14 -20.03 -7.15
N LEU A 121 7.42 -19.21 -6.37
CA LEU A 121 6.55 -19.70 -5.29
C LEU A 121 5.42 -20.59 -5.82
N ILE A 122 4.80 -20.22 -6.94
CA ILE A 122 3.77 -21.05 -7.58
C ILE A 122 4.38 -22.39 -8.05
N ARG A 123 5.57 -22.37 -8.65
CA ARG A 123 6.27 -23.59 -9.08
C ARG A 123 6.59 -24.50 -7.89
N ILE A 124 7.03 -23.94 -6.76
CA ILE A 124 7.31 -24.69 -5.53
C ILE A 124 6.04 -25.34 -4.99
N MET A 125 4.93 -24.59 -4.94
CA MET A 125 3.63 -25.09 -4.51
C MET A 125 3.16 -26.28 -5.37
N ASN A 126 3.35 -26.18 -6.69
CA ASN A 126 2.97 -27.22 -7.65
C ASN A 126 3.99 -28.36 -7.76
N PHE A 127 5.20 -28.18 -7.25
CA PHE A 127 6.22 -29.22 -7.22
C PHE A 127 5.79 -30.25 -6.18
N LYS A 128 5.28 -31.39 -6.67
CA LYS A 128 5.11 -32.60 -5.85
C LYS A 128 6.51 -33.08 -5.48
N VAL A 129 7.05 -32.58 -4.38
CA VAL A 129 8.25 -33.17 -3.78
C VAL A 129 7.85 -34.58 -3.39
N ASP A 130 8.35 -35.57 -4.12
CA ASP A 130 8.31 -36.96 -3.71
C ASP A 130 8.88 -37.02 -2.29
N ARG A 131 8.00 -37.26 -1.32
CA ARG A 131 8.31 -37.28 0.12
C ARG A 131 9.32 -38.36 0.52
N ASN A 132 9.90 -39.06 -0.46
CA ASN A 132 10.87 -40.15 -0.33
C ASN A 132 12.33 -39.69 -0.40
N ASN A 133 12.61 -38.41 -0.68
CA ASN A 133 13.97 -37.90 -0.55
C ASN A 133 14.26 -37.49 0.89
N SER A 134 15.36 -38.03 1.42
CA SER A 134 15.85 -37.96 2.81
C SER A 134 16.19 -36.55 3.35
N TYR A 135 15.87 -35.49 2.61
CA TYR A 135 16.14 -34.11 2.98
C TYR A 135 14.84 -33.33 3.19
N LYS A 136 14.58 -32.89 4.43
CA LYS A 136 13.47 -31.98 4.75
C LYS A 136 13.84 -30.55 4.33
N LEU A 137 13.67 -30.24 3.06
CA LEU A 137 13.73 -28.86 2.59
C LEU A 137 12.36 -28.20 2.86
N GLU A 138 12.35 -27.24 3.77
CA GLU A 138 11.16 -26.45 4.10
C GLU A 138 11.17 -25.16 3.27
N PHE A 139 10.34 -25.11 2.24
CA PHE A 139 10.12 -23.91 1.43
C PHE A 139 8.89 -23.15 1.95
N GLY A 140 8.97 -21.83 2.03
CA GLY A 140 7.86 -21.01 2.48
C GLY A 140 8.15 -19.51 2.46
N ILE A 141 7.14 -18.73 2.87
CA ILE A 141 7.25 -17.27 2.98
C ILE A 141 7.45 -16.91 4.46
N PRO A 142 8.54 -16.21 4.83
CA PRO A 142 8.76 -15.79 6.22
C PRO A 142 7.71 -14.75 6.65
N CYS A 143 7.26 -14.84 7.90
CA CYS A 143 6.38 -13.82 8.47
C CYS A 143 7.10 -12.48 8.64
N CYS A 144 6.34 -11.40 8.81
CA CYS A 144 6.89 -10.04 8.86
C CYS A 144 8.00 -9.87 9.92
N LYS A 145 7.88 -10.55 11.06
CA LYS A 145 8.89 -10.53 12.12
C LYS A 145 10.17 -11.24 11.70
N CYS A 146 10.05 -12.43 11.12
CA CYS A 146 11.19 -13.21 10.63
C CYS A 146 11.87 -12.51 9.46
N TYR A 147 11.09 -11.95 8.53
CA TYR A 147 11.62 -11.18 7.41
C TYR A 147 12.46 -10.00 7.90
N LYS A 148 11.94 -9.18 8.83
CA LYS A 148 12.74 -8.11 9.44
C LYS A 148 14.01 -8.64 10.10
N LYS A 149 13.92 -9.69 10.92
CA LYS A 149 15.11 -10.26 11.58
C LYS A 149 16.17 -10.78 10.60
N LEU A 150 15.77 -11.30 9.45
CA LEU A 150 16.67 -11.89 8.45
C LEU A 150 17.30 -10.84 7.52
N PHE A 151 16.63 -9.70 7.29
CA PHE A 151 16.98 -8.75 6.24
C PHE A 151 17.10 -7.29 6.74
N SER A 152 16.97 -7.04 8.04
CA SER A 152 17.31 -5.76 8.65
C SER A 152 18.74 -5.84 9.18
N ASP A 153 19.65 -5.14 8.50
CA ASP A 153 21.07 -5.01 8.87
C ASP A 153 21.24 -4.11 10.11
N GLU A 154 20.71 -4.52 11.26
CA GLU A 154 21.09 -3.95 12.56
C GLU A 154 22.04 -4.92 13.28
N PHE A 155 23.32 -4.85 12.89
CA PHE A 155 24.49 -5.28 13.67
C PHE A 155 25.44 -4.10 13.84
#